data_AF-A0A430S281-F1
#
_entry.id   AF-A0A430S281-F1
#
_cell.length_a   1.000
_cell.length_b   1.000
_cell.length_c   1.000
_cell.angle_alpha   90.00
_cell.angle_beta   90.00
_cell.angle_gamma   90.00
#
_symmetry.space_group_name_H-M   'P 1'
#
loop_
_entity.id
_entity.type
_entity.pdbx_description
1 polymer ?
#
loop_
_entity_poly.entity_id
_entity_poly.type
_entity_poly.pdbx_seq_one_letter_code
_entity_poly.pdbx_strand_id
1 'polypeptide(L)'
;MRKQDAIHALGRLLTLYWPLTDEVGLGDLLRPYLPDKPAWTEEEITAALARLLADVVAEGWDRHGAPSVARHPTEGFVASFEGPGGPYTVEATSKREAYREARREWVYRLLTRS
;
A
#
# COMPACT_ATOMS: atom_id res chain seq x y z
N MET A 1 -11.06 -16.72 4.48
CA MET A 1 -9.83 -16.18 3.86
C MET A 1 -9.26 -15.10 4.76
N ARG A 2 -8.00 -15.21 5.19
CA ARG A 2 -7.33 -14.17 5.98
C ARG A 2 -6.98 -13.00 5.04
N LYS A 3 -6.92 -11.77 5.55
CA LYS A 3 -6.51 -10.60 4.74
C LYS A 3 -5.15 -10.79 4.07
N GLN A 4 -4.28 -11.59 4.70
CA GLN A 4 -2.93 -11.94 4.23
C GLN A 4 -2.96 -12.76 2.94
N ASP A 5 -4.05 -13.51 2.70
CA ASP A 5 -4.18 -14.38 1.53
C ASP A 5 -4.58 -13.60 0.27
N ALA A 6 -4.94 -12.31 0.39
CA ALA A 6 -5.42 -11.50 -0.73
C ALA A 6 -4.34 -11.27 -1.80
N ILE A 7 -3.09 -11.01 -1.38
CA ILE A 7 -1.97 -10.81 -2.32
C ILE A 7 -1.67 -12.12 -3.07
N HIS A 8 -1.75 -13.27 -2.39
CA HIS A 8 -1.61 -14.59 -3.01
C HIS A 8 -2.73 -14.88 -4.02
N ALA A 9 -3.99 -14.59 -3.66
CA ALA A 9 -5.12 -14.74 -4.57
C ALA A 9 -4.98 -13.87 -5.83
N LEU A 10 -4.50 -12.62 -5.67
CA LEU A 10 -4.19 -11.74 -6.79
C LEU A 10 -3.03 -12.26 -7.64
N GLY A 11 -1.95 -12.72 -7.01
CA GLY A 11 -0.82 -13.34 -7.71
C GLY A 11 -1.27 -14.50 -8.59
N ARG A 12 -2.10 -15.40 -8.05
CA ARG A 12 -2.69 -16.51 -8.80
C ARG A 12 -3.50 -16.06 -10.00
N LEU A 13 -4.39 -15.08 -9.81
CA LEU A 13 -5.22 -14.56 -10.90
C LEU A 13 -4.35 -13.97 -12.01
N LEU A 14 -3.32 -13.19 -11.65
CA LEU A 14 -2.41 -12.59 -12.62
C LEU A 14 -1.57 -13.64 -13.36
N THR A 15 -1.17 -14.73 -12.70
CA THR A 15 -0.51 -15.86 -13.37
C THR A 15 -1.43 -16.52 -14.40
N LEU A 16 -2.72 -16.71 -14.07
CA LEU A 16 -3.68 -17.37 -14.97
C LEU A 16 -4.07 -16.51 -16.18
N TYR A 17 -4.08 -15.19 -16.02
CA TYR A 17 -4.56 -14.25 -17.02
C TYR A 17 -3.48 -13.26 -17.51
N TRP A 18 -2.21 -13.68 -17.49
CA TRP A 18 -1.08 -12.80 -17.84
C TRP A 18 -1.23 -12.02 -19.16
N PRO A 19 -1.71 -12.62 -20.27
CA PRO A 19 -1.89 -11.86 -21.52
C PRO A 19 -2.79 -10.61 -21.34
N LEU A 20 -3.83 -10.72 -20.52
CA LEU A 20 -4.73 -9.60 -20.20
C LEU A 20 -4.03 -8.56 -19.30
N THR A 21 -3.14 -9.01 -18.41
CA THR A 21 -2.32 -8.15 -17.55
C THR A 21 -1.41 -7.23 -18.37
N ASP A 22 -0.82 -7.75 -19.46
CA ASP A 22 -0.04 -6.93 -20.40
C ASP A 22 -0.94 -5.95 -21.18
N GLU A 23 -2.13 -6.38 -21.63
CA GLU A 23 -3.06 -5.51 -22.36
C GLU A 23 -3.53 -4.28 -21.57
N VAL A 24 -3.66 -4.41 -20.24
CA VAL A 24 -4.05 -3.30 -19.35
C VAL A 24 -2.85 -2.52 -18.78
N GLY A 25 -1.62 -2.82 -19.22
CA GLY A 25 -0.39 -2.14 -18.78
C GLY A 25 0.08 -2.52 -17.36
N LEU A 26 -0.62 -3.44 -16.67
CA LEU A 26 -0.19 -3.92 -15.35
C LEU A 26 1.08 -4.77 -15.46
N GLY A 27 1.31 -5.42 -16.60
CA GLY A 27 2.52 -6.20 -16.86
C GLY A 27 3.77 -5.33 -16.76
N ASP A 28 3.75 -4.14 -17.34
CA ASP A 28 4.88 -3.20 -17.32
C ASP A 28 5.23 -2.70 -15.92
N LEU A 29 4.24 -2.56 -15.04
CA LEU A 29 4.46 -2.19 -13.64
C LEU A 29 5.11 -3.31 -12.83
N LEU A 30 4.84 -4.57 -13.18
CA LEU A 30 5.35 -5.74 -12.44
C LEU A 30 6.70 -6.24 -12.96
N ARG A 31 6.99 -6.07 -14.25
CA ARG A 31 8.24 -6.49 -14.90
C ARG A 31 9.52 -6.10 -14.14
N PRO A 32 9.67 -4.88 -13.57
CA PRO A 32 10.85 -4.50 -12.80
C PRO A 32 11.12 -5.39 -11.57
N TYR A 33 10.09 -6.08 -11.07
CA TYR A 33 10.18 -6.94 -9.88
C TYR A 33 10.22 -8.43 -10.20
N LEU A 34 10.13 -8.79 -11.48
CA LEU A 34 10.11 -10.18 -11.94
C LEU A 34 11.50 -10.60 -12.45
N PRO A 35 11.86 -11.89 -12.30
CA PRO A 35 13.10 -12.41 -12.86
C PRO A 35 13.02 -12.45 -14.39
N ASP A 36 14.15 -12.24 -15.06
CA ASP A 36 14.24 -12.29 -16.54
C ASP A 36 14.19 -13.74 -17.04
N LYS A 37 12.99 -14.20 -17.37
CA LYS A 37 12.70 -15.57 -17.86
C LYS A 37 11.35 -15.62 -18.59
N PRO A 38 11.09 -16.65 -19.41
CA PRO A 38 9.92 -16.67 -20.29
C PRO A 38 8.57 -16.93 -19.60
N ALA A 39 8.56 -17.42 -18.36
CA ALA A 39 7.34 -17.66 -17.58
C ALA A 39 7.62 -17.63 -16.07
N TRP A 40 6.65 -17.14 -15.29
CA TRP A 40 6.74 -16.96 -13.84
C TRP A 40 5.76 -17.84 -13.07
N THR A 41 6.11 -18.17 -11.82
CA THR A 41 5.21 -18.90 -10.91
C THR A 41 4.25 -17.95 -10.19
N GLU A 42 3.23 -18.52 -9.55
CA GLU A 42 2.31 -17.78 -8.66
C GLU A 42 3.08 -17.03 -7.56
N GLU A 43 4.09 -17.67 -6.98
CA GLU A 43 4.91 -17.08 -5.91
C GLU A 43 5.72 -15.89 -6.40
N GLU A 44 6.29 -15.96 -7.60
CA GLU A 44 7.06 -14.86 -8.19
C GLU A 44 6.18 -13.65 -8.51
N ILE A 45 4.99 -13.88 -9.07
CA ILE A 45 4.04 -12.80 -9.35
C ILE A 45 3.48 -12.21 -8.05
N THR A 46 3.18 -13.05 -7.06
CA THR A 46 2.78 -12.61 -5.70
C THR A 46 3.86 -11.72 -5.08
N ALA A 47 5.12 -12.13 -5.17
CA ALA A 47 6.26 -11.37 -4.65
C ALA A 47 6.44 -10.04 -5.40
N ALA A 48 6.28 -10.03 -6.72
CA ALA A 48 6.34 -8.82 -7.53
C ALA A 48 5.25 -7.81 -7.13
N LEU A 49 4.00 -8.27 -6.95
CA LEU A 49 2.90 -7.43 -6.49
C LEU A 49 3.17 -6.84 -5.10
N ALA A 50 3.70 -7.66 -4.18
CA ALA A 50 4.05 -7.19 -2.84
C ALA A 50 5.16 -6.12 -2.87
N ARG A 51 6.16 -6.27 -3.76
CA ARG A 51 7.24 -5.29 -3.95
C ARG A 51 6.73 -3.98 -4.55
N LEU A 52 5.91 -4.04 -5.59
CA LEU A 52 5.28 -2.85 -6.17
C LEU A 52 4.50 -2.05 -5.11
N LEU A 53 3.68 -2.72 -4.30
CA LEU A 53 2.94 -2.05 -3.22
C LEU A 53 3.87 -1.48 -2.13
N ALA A 54 4.97 -2.16 -1.83
CA ALA A 54 5.97 -1.68 -0.89
C ALA A 54 6.65 -0.41 -1.40
N ASP A 55 6.98 -0.35 -2.69
CA ASP A 55 7.59 0.81 -3.32
C ASP A 55 6.64 2.02 -3.34
N VAL A 56 5.36 1.82 -3.66
CA VAL A 56 4.35 2.89 -3.57
C VAL A 56 4.28 3.48 -2.15
N VAL A 57 4.35 2.62 -1.12
CA VAL A 57 4.36 3.05 0.28
C VAL A 57 5.66 3.78 0.64
N ALA A 58 6.81 3.27 0.18
CA ALA A 58 8.12 3.87 0.45
C ALA A 58 8.24 5.25 -0.21
N GLU A 59 7.89 5.37 -1.49
CA GLU A 59 7.88 6.64 -2.20
C GLU A 59 6.90 7.64 -1.60
N GLY A 60 5.72 7.16 -1.17
CA GLY A 60 4.76 7.97 -0.45
C GLY A 60 5.33 8.52 0.85
N TRP A 61 6.10 7.71 1.57
CA TRP A 61 6.81 8.14 2.77
C TRP A 61 7.83 9.22 2.44
N ASP A 62 8.68 9.01 1.44
CA ASP A 62 9.73 9.96 1.08
C ASP A 62 9.14 11.30 0.62
N ARG A 63 8.00 11.28 -0.07
CA ARG A 63 7.35 12.47 -0.61
C ARG A 63 6.56 13.26 0.44
N HIS A 64 5.83 12.58 1.31
CA HIS A 64 4.84 13.21 2.19
C HIS A 64 5.14 13.10 3.68
N GLY A 65 6.12 12.27 4.05
CA GLY A 65 6.34 11.83 5.42
C GLY A 65 5.33 10.76 5.84
N ALA A 66 5.72 9.97 6.86
CA ALA A 66 4.81 9.05 7.50
C ALA A 66 3.87 9.76 8.49
N PRO A 67 2.70 9.18 8.76
CA PRO A 67 1.83 9.65 9.83
C PRO A 67 2.56 9.77 11.16
N SER A 68 2.20 10.79 11.93
CA SER A 68 2.73 11.06 13.26
C SER A 68 1.61 11.12 14.29
N VAL A 69 1.93 10.95 15.58
CA VAL A 69 0.95 11.05 16.68
C VAL A 69 1.52 11.85 17.82
N ALA A 70 0.73 12.81 18.30
CA ALA A 70 0.99 13.61 19.49
C ALA A 70 -0.10 13.41 20.55
N ARG A 71 0.22 13.75 21.80
CA ARG A 71 -0.79 13.85 22.86
C ARG A 71 -1.56 15.15 22.67
N HIS A 72 -2.88 15.11 22.76
CA HIS A 72 -3.69 16.32 22.66
C HIS A 72 -3.57 17.15 23.96
N PRO A 73 -3.59 18.50 23.90
CA PRO A 73 -3.42 19.35 25.09
C PRO A 73 -4.49 19.18 26.18
N THR A 74 -5.71 18.81 25.80
CA THR A 74 -6.82 18.58 26.76
C THR A 74 -6.87 17.12 27.20
N GLU A 75 -7.20 16.21 26.28
CA GLU A 75 -7.30 14.78 26.53
C GLU A 75 -7.13 13.99 25.22
N GLY A 76 -6.59 12.77 25.31
CA GLY A 76 -6.45 11.86 24.16
C GLY A 76 -5.20 12.12 23.31
N PHE A 77 -5.27 11.67 22.06
CA PHE A 77 -4.18 11.69 21.10
C PHE A 77 -4.68 12.17 19.75
N VAL A 78 -3.87 12.97 19.06
CA VAL A 78 -4.10 13.39 17.69
C VAL A 78 -3.04 12.78 16.79
N ALA A 79 -3.46 12.13 15.72
CA ALA A 79 -2.59 11.65 14.66
C ALA A 79 -2.81 12.48 13.41
N SER A 80 -1.73 12.73 12.67
CA SER A 80 -1.79 13.56 11.46
C SER A 80 -0.78 13.15 10.41
N PHE A 81 -1.06 13.51 9.16
CA PHE A 81 -0.12 13.42 8.05
C PHE A 81 -0.42 14.48 6.99
N GLU A 82 0.60 14.79 6.20
CA GLU A 82 0.43 15.36 4.85
C GLU A 82 0.41 14.21 3.84
N GLY A 83 -0.35 14.34 2.75
CA GLY A 83 -0.49 13.25 1.79
C GLY A 83 -1.39 13.58 0.62
N PRO A 84 -1.63 12.61 -0.28
CA PRO A 84 -2.49 12.83 -1.43
C PRO A 84 -3.90 13.25 -1.01
N GLY A 85 -4.39 14.36 -1.57
CA GLY A 85 -5.67 14.97 -1.18
C GLY A 85 -5.60 15.87 0.05
N GLY A 86 -4.39 16.28 0.47
CA GLY A 86 -4.17 17.30 1.49
C GLY A 86 -4.04 16.75 2.92
N PRO A 87 -3.95 17.66 3.90
CA PRO A 87 -3.72 17.32 5.29
C PRO A 87 -4.85 16.45 5.85
N TYR A 88 -4.49 15.55 6.75
CA TYR A 88 -5.43 14.71 7.48
C TYR A 88 -5.09 14.68 8.97
N THR A 89 -6.12 14.72 9.80
CA THR A 89 -6.03 14.61 11.25
C THR A 89 -7.12 13.68 11.78
N VAL A 90 -6.77 12.87 12.77
CA VAL A 90 -7.73 12.03 13.50
C VAL A 90 -7.41 12.06 14.99
N GLU A 91 -8.45 12.17 15.81
CA GLU A 91 -8.34 12.11 17.26
C GLU A 91 -8.78 10.73 17.77
N ALA A 92 -8.14 10.25 18.82
CA ALA A 92 -8.54 9.04 19.51
C ALA A 92 -8.19 9.07 21.00
N THR A 93 -8.85 8.21 21.77
CA THR A 93 -8.59 8.08 23.21
C THR A 93 -7.24 7.43 23.51
N SER A 94 -6.68 6.66 22.57
CA SER A 94 -5.39 6.00 22.73
C SER A 94 -4.43 6.30 21.58
N LYS A 95 -3.13 6.40 21.90
CA LYS A 95 -2.05 6.59 20.91
C LYS A 95 -2.09 5.54 19.81
N ARG A 96 -2.39 4.28 20.19
CA ARG A 96 -2.39 3.14 19.28
C ARG A 96 -3.53 3.23 18.26
N GLU A 97 -4.70 3.69 18.69
CA GLU A 97 -5.86 3.87 17.84
C GLU A 97 -5.65 5.02 16.87
N ALA A 98 -5.28 6.20 17.37
CA ALA A 98 -4.98 7.37 16.53
C ALA A 98 -3.96 7.00 15.44
N TYR A 99 -2.88 6.30 15.82
CA TYR A 99 -1.85 5.89 14.86
C TYR A 99 -2.31 4.82 13.86
N ARG A 100 -3.24 3.96 14.26
CA ARG A 100 -3.78 2.93 13.37
C ARG A 100 -4.65 3.55 12.29
N GLU A 101 -5.55 4.45 12.68
CA GLU A 101 -6.48 5.09 11.76
C GLU A 101 -5.73 6.00 10.78
N ALA A 102 -4.81 6.83 11.28
CA ALA A 102 -3.99 7.67 10.40
C ALA A 102 -3.17 6.86 9.39
N ARG A 103 -2.54 5.75 9.81
CA ARG A 103 -1.78 4.89 8.87
C ARG A 103 -2.65 4.20 7.83
N ARG A 104 -3.85 3.74 8.20
CA ARG A 104 -4.78 3.11 7.26
C ARG A 104 -5.23 4.10 6.20
N GLU A 105 -5.65 5.29 6.63
CA GLU A 105 -6.10 6.33 5.72
C GLU A 105 -4.95 6.81 4.82
N TRP A 106 -3.74 6.96 5.37
CA TRP A 106 -2.56 7.35 4.60
C TRP A 106 -2.24 6.34 3.48
N VAL A 107 -2.13 5.05 3.81
CA VAL A 107 -1.91 3.99 2.79
C VAL A 107 -3.06 3.96 1.78
N TYR A 108 -4.31 4.08 2.23
CA TYR A 108 -5.45 4.12 1.32
C TYR A 108 -5.36 5.29 0.32
N ARG A 109 -5.00 6.48 0.78
CA ARG A 109 -4.85 7.66 -0.09
C ARG A 109 -3.70 7.49 -1.08
N LEU A 110 -2.54 6.98 -0.64
CA LEU A 110 -1.44 6.67 -1.55
C LEU A 110 -1.86 5.72 -2.69
N LEU A 111 -2.69 4.73 -2.38
CA LEU A 111 -3.10 3.70 -3.34
C LEU A 111 -4.28 4.13 -4.24
N THR A 112 -4.96 5.24 -3.94
CA THR A 112 -6.21 5.62 -4.62
C THR A 112 -6.26 7.07 -5.10
N ARG A 113 -5.29 7.89 -4.69
CA ARG A 113 -5.22 9.31 -5.02
C ARG A 113 -3.79 9.61 -5.44
N SER A 114 -3.62 9.85 -6.73
CA SER A 114 -2.40 10.36 -7.37
C SER A 114 -2.49 11.85 -7.55
#